data_AF-A0A6F9CRK4-F1
#
_entry.id   AF-A0A6F9CRK4-F1
#
_cell.length_a   1.000
_cell.length_b   1.000
_cell.length_c   1.000
_cell.angle_alpha   90.00
_cell.angle_beta   90.00
_cell.angle_gamma   90.00
#
_symmetry.space_group_name_H-M   'P 1'
#
loop_
_entity.id
_entity.type
_entity.pdbx_description
1 polymer ?
#
loop_
_entity_poly.entity_id
_entity_poly.type
_entity_poly.pdbx_seq_one_letter_code
_entity_poly.pdbx_strand_id
1 'polypeptide(L)'
;MLKPSPARLVPGADWAALHSAGRPVVHEDRTVGSHHPHSHSRFTRVLCMPGEKKEVCTQAKMRPLRVYLLALLLLTGIWLSGASVSDSFKDCSQFLYMRAAPTGIDGTRGSLKRICQRYGDKARYATLYDGSRRLPLYSAYTFKKNNGKKRMDTPWMYEPQLASGNEGGNMKVLPPSDDPEPLIQESQAVLEDYSDATWSSYLDTVRHRLNNFCSRKQSYVVTGVTVSRATIRRGNEDRLGIPNHLWLAYCCPQFDRNSPYEVRFMFPSYGAYALNEQEGHGVMEVPLKTLESFLKKQTDMDSNLAIFYKDLNPSVDSSFRDCSRFLYRGLAPRGLRGTRGLQKVCQRYGDKARYATLYDPAGRIPLFSAYTFKRSNGESRDGLPWMYEPQLSSGSGTGNMQPFPRSPSSLLALEESQAVLADYSDAVLYERGQLNPDQHQASPGDKDSTYTLTNVVPQSKEFLHHHWLPYLEDIRKRLNNYCRGTAYVISGVTTTGNTIRRGNVNRVGVPKHLWTAYCCPDFDPSAPYELRYKFPTYAAYGLNDVVDNIVTETSTKSMEMLVKREMAVDQDFQLFDGNCVPEVYLSFIAAGTKNSAPVQKHT
;
A
#
# COMPACT_ATOMS: atom_id res chain seq x y z
N MET A 1 62.89 -21.63 4.61
CA MET A 1 63.25 -20.54 5.56
C MET A 1 62.01 -19.68 5.75
N LEU A 2 61.64 -19.11 6.89
CA LEU A 2 61.90 -19.31 8.33
C LEU A 2 60.97 -18.26 9.01
N LYS A 3 60.21 -18.68 10.03
CA LYS A 3 59.53 -17.79 11.00
C LYS A 3 60.60 -17.17 11.95
N PRO A 4 60.32 -16.20 12.88
CA PRO A 4 59.03 -15.93 13.54
C PRO A 4 58.70 -14.46 13.89
N SER A 5 57.66 -14.29 14.71
CA SER A 5 57.28 -13.07 15.48
C SER A 5 57.79 -13.18 16.94
N PRO A 6 57.83 -12.07 17.70
CA PRO A 6 57.10 -11.94 18.97
C PRO A 6 56.14 -10.70 18.94
N ALA A 7 55.13 -10.48 19.78
CA ALA A 7 54.89 -10.72 21.22
C ALA A 7 55.67 -9.71 22.14
N ARG A 8 55.20 -9.25 23.31
CA ARG A 8 54.05 -9.61 24.18
C ARG A 8 53.81 -8.50 25.27
N LEU A 9 52.80 -8.70 26.14
CA LEU A 9 52.60 -8.16 27.53
C LEU A 9 51.61 -7.00 27.80
N VAL A 10 50.95 -7.13 28.97
CA VAL A 10 49.76 -6.47 29.58
C VAL A 10 49.83 -6.87 31.08
N PRO A 11 49.63 -6.01 32.13
CA PRO A 11 48.32 -5.41 32.47
C PRO A 11 48.31 -4.07 33.29
N GLY A 12 47.09 -3.57 33.58
CA GLY A 12 46.78 -2.73 34.76
C GLY A 12 46.93 -1.20 34.61
N ALA A 13 46.35 -0.37 35.48
CA ALA A 13 45.39 -0.62 36.57
C ALA A 13 44.58 0.65 36.93
N ASP A 14 43.76 0.55 37.98
CA ASP A 14 42.78 1.52 38.49
C ASP A 14 43.23 2.98 38.70
N TRP A 15 42.25 3.89 38.68
CA TRP A 15 42.19 5.01 39.64
C TRP A 15 40.80 5.11 40.24
N ALA A 16 40.72 5.14 41.57
CA ALA A 16 39.45 5.14 42.31
C ALA A 16 39.46 6.08 43.52
N ALA A 17 38.31 6.73 43.72
CA ALA A 17 37.77 7.22 44.99
C ALA A 17 38.43 8.42 45.70
N LEU A 18 37.75 8.80 46.81
CA LEU A 18 38.04 9.85 47.81
C LEU A 18 37.69 11.28 47.35
N HIS A 19 36.95 12.11 48.09
CA HIS A 19 36.38 12.10 49.47
C HIS A 19 34.99 12.82 49.44
N SER A 20 34.09 12.84 50.45
CA SER A 20 33.90 12.17 51.75
C SER A 20 32.49 12.49 52.32
N ALA A 21 32.00 11.71 53.30
CA ALA A 21 31.04 12.02 54.40
C ALA A 21 29.89 13.06 54.24
N GLY A 22 28.68 12.83 54.77
CA GLY A 22 28.19 11.74 55.63
C GLY A 22 26.71 11.91 56.06
N ARG A 23 26.21 11.02 56.95
CA ARG A 23 24.90 11.13 57.64
C ARG A 23 25.10 11.51 59.12
N PRO A 24 24.08 12.03 59.83
CA PRO A 24 23.30 11.17 60.75
C PRO A 24 21.75 11.50 60.79
N VAL A 25 20.83 10.52 60.95
CA VAL A 25 20.09 10.10 62.20
C VAL A 25 18.99 11.13 62.62
N VAL A 26 17.66 10.94 62.55
CA VAL A 26 16.64 9.95 63.04
C VAL A 26 15.74 10.55 64.15
N HIS A 27 14.46 10.10 64.18
CA HIS A 27 13.33 10.21 65.15
C HIS A 27 12.06 10.84 64.54
N GLU A 28 10.85 10.22 64.57
CA GLU A 28 9.92 9.88 65.70
C GLU A 28 9.15 11.13 66.22
N ASP A 29 7.85 11.10 66.59
CA ASP A 29 6.86 9.99 66.73
C ASP A 29 5.38 10.50 66.78
N ARG A 30 4.38 9.59 66.66
CA ARG A 30 2.97 9.58 67.20
C ARG A 30 2.01 10.82 67.06
N THR A 31 0.70 10.78 67.40
CA THR A 31 -0.50 9.93 67.05
C THR A 31 -1.81 10.62 67.57
N VAL A 32 -3.01 10.17 67.14
CA VAL A 32 -4.37 10.47 67.71
C VAL A 32 -4.88 11.90 67.43
N GLY A 33 -6.18 12.22 67.22
CA GLY A 33 -7.48 11.51 67.06
C GLY A 33 -8.46 12.49 66.36
N SER A 34 -9.78 12.36 66.19
CA SER A 34 -10.85 11.38 66.46
C SER A 34 -12.18 12.17 66.38
N HIS A 35 -13.25 11.60 65.81
CA HIS A 35 -14.67 12.04 65.84
C HIS A 35 -15.26 13.14 64.91
N HIS A 36 -16.46 12.79 64.43
CA HIS A 36 -17.59 13.55 63.82
C HIS A 36 -18.35 14.40 64.90
N PRO A 37 -19.41 15.23 64.62
CA PRO A 37 -20.40 15.11 63.52
C PRO A 37 -21.04 16.38 62.87
N HIS A 38 -21.72 16.15 61.74
CA HIS A 38 -22.98 16.73 61.22
C HIS A 38 -23.53 18.15 61.59
N SER A 39 -23.54 19.03 60.55
CA SER A 39 -24.76 19.50 59.83
C SER A 39 -25.48 20.85 60.10
N HIS A 40 -26.20 21.29 59.04
CA HIS A 40 -27.36 22.21 58.95
C HIS A 40 -27.30 23.67 59.48
N SER A 41 -27.35 24.66 58.57
CA SER A 41 -28.60 25.26 58.04
C SER A 41 -28.36 26.58 57.24
N ARG A 42 -29.42 27.17 56.67
CA ARG A 42 -29.42 28.37 55.79
C ARG A 42 -29.73 29.65 56.58
N PHE A 43 -29.37 30.82 56.03
CA PHE A 43 -30.33 31.92 55.80
C PHE A 43 -29.82 32.91 54.74
N THR A 44 -30.73 33.76 54.21
CA THR A 44 -30.49 34.67 53.07
C THR A 44 -30.75 36.13 53.48
N ARG A 45 -30.02 37.09 52.91
CA ARG A 45 -30.41 38.52 52.89
C ARG A 45 -29.98 39.21 51.58
N VAL A 46 -30.63 40.33 51.27
CA VAL A 46 -30.50 41.12 50.04
C VAL A 46 -30.33 42.60 50.42
N LEU A 47 -29.58 43.37 49.64
CA LEU A 47 -29.46 44.83 49.74
C LEU A 47 -29.20 45.45 48.35
N CYS A 48 -29.85 46.58 48.07
CA CYS A 48 -29.65 47.43 46.89
C CYS A 48 -29.77 48.91 47.30
N MET A 49 -29.09 49.82 46.59
CA MET A 49 -29.14 51.30 46.74
C MET A 49 -28.98 51.96 45.34
N PRO A 50 -29.37 53.24 45.13
CA PRO A 50 -30.19 53.56 43.94
C PRO A 50 -29.82 54.81 43.10
N GLY A 51 -30.51 54.93 41.95
CA GLY A 51 -30.74 56.17 41.19
C GLY A 51 -29.67 56.54 40.14
N GLU A 52 -29.94 57.31 39.07
CA GLU A 52 -31.14 57.81 38.36
C GLU A 52 -30.65 58.27 36.95
N LYS A 53 -31.39 58.51 35.87
CA LYS A 53 -32.80 58.40 35.36
C LYS A 53 -32.63 58.27 33.81
N LYS A 54 -33.55 57.84 32.93
CA LYS A 54 -35.02 57.67 32.89
C LYS A 54 -35.32 56.40 32.03
N GLU A 55 -36.57 56.12 31.67
CA GLU A 55 -36.98 54.90 30.92
C GLU A 55 -37.69 55.19 29.59
N VAL A 56 -37.53 54.30 28.59
CA VAL A 56 -38.62 53.87 27.68
C VAL A 56 -38.51 52.36 27.37
N CYS A 57 -39.42 51.58 27.95
CA CYS A 57 -40.04 50.32 27.50
C CYS A 57 -39.27 49.25 26.67
N THR A 58 -39.08 48.08 27.32
CA THR A 58 -39.41 46.70 26.83
C THR A 58 -38.63 46.08 25.64
N GLN A 59 -38.38 44.76 25.57
CA GLN A 59 -38.62 43.65 26.51
C GLN A 59 -37.59 42.52 26.27
N ALA A 60 -36.86 42.08 27.30
CA ALA A 60 -36.00 40.89 27.24
C ALA A 60 -35.97 40.16 28.60
N LYS A 61 -36.81 39.13 28.78
CA LYS A 61 -36.92 38.39 30.06
C LYS A 61 -35.84 37.30 30.16
N MET A 62 -34.79 37.56 30.93
CA MET A 62 -33.87 36.49 31.37
C MET A 62 -34.59 35.49 32.31
N ARG A 63 -34.59 34.21 31.95
CA ARG A 63 -34.98 33.04 32.76
C ARG A 63 -34.22 31.80 32.24
N PRO A 64 -33.87 30.82 33.08
CA PRO A 64 -32.94 30.98 34.19
C PRO A 64 -31.74 30.01 34.06
N LEU A 65 -30.57 30.40 34.59
CA LEU A 65 -29.28 29.69 34.44
C LEU A 65 -29.26 28.24 34.98
N ARG A 66 -30.32 27.77 35.67
CA ARG A 66 -30.44 26.41 36.21
C ARG A 66 -30.98 25.36 35.22
N VAL A 67 -31.66 25.76 34.15
CA VAL A 67 -32.09 24.78 33.11
C VAL A 67 -30.88 24.33 32.29
N TYR A 68 -29.99 25.26 31.95
CA TYR A 68 -28.79 24.96 31.16
C TYR A 68 -27.79 24.03 31.88
N LEU A 69 -27.70 24.04 33.21
CA LEU A 69 -26.84 23.10 33.96
C LEU A 69 -27.37 21.66 33.94
N LEU A 70 -28.69 21.47 34.04
CA LEU A 70 -29.31 20.15 33.88
C LEU A 70 -29.27 19.68 32.42
N ALA A 71 -29.45 20.60 31.46
CA ALA A 71 -29.25 20.30 30.04
C ALA A 71 -27.79 19.96 29.72
N LEU A 72 -26.80 20.62 30.33
CA LEU A 72 -25.38 20.25 30.17
C LEU A 72 -25.09 18.88 30.77
N LEU A 73 -25.67 18.53 31.92
CA LEU A 73 -25.48 17.21 32.54
C LEU A 73 -26.17 16.07 31.75
N LEU A 74 -27.19 16.39 30.95
CA LEU A 74 -27.82 15.46 30.00
C LEU A 74 -27.15 15.48 28.60
N LEU A 75 -26.40 16.52 28.27
CA LEU A 75 -25.57 16.63 27.05
C LEU A 75 -24.12 16.17 27.25
N THR A 76 -23.64 16.07 28.49
CA THR A 76 -22.74 15.00 28.91
C THR A 76 -23.52 13.69 28.97
N GLY A 77 -24.19 13.36 27.86
CA GLY A 77 -24.69 12.02 27.58
C GLY A 77 -23.51 11.09 27.77
N ILE A 78 -23.67 10.19 28.73
CA ILE A 78 -22.63 9.34 29.29
C ILE A 78 -21.86 8.71 28.12
N TRP A 79 -20.56 9.02 27.99
CA TRP A 79 -19.65 8.21 27.16
C TRP A 79 -19.41 6.88 27.88
N LEU A 80 -20.47 6.09 27.92
CA LEU A 80 -20.40 4.64 28.04
C LEU A 80 -19.44 4.22 26.93
N SER A 81 -18.29 3.69 27.33
CA SER A 81 -17.40 2.95 26.45
C SER A 81 -18.02 1.60 26.11
N GLY A 82 -19.24 1.63 25.56
CA GLY A 82 -19.97 0.46 25.09
C GLY A 82 -19.15 -0.22 24.00
N ALA A 83 -19.10 -1.55 24.04
CA ALA A 83 -18.27 -2.30 23.13
C ALA A 83 -18.65 -2.05 21.66
N SER A 84 -17.70 -1.56 20.86
CA SER A 84 -17.84 -1.57 19.41
C SER A 84 -17.64 -2.99 18.86
N VAL A 85 -18.69 -3.80 18.93
CA VAL A 85 -18.98 -4.72 17.82
C VAL A 85 -19.24 -3.82 16.62
N SER A 86 -18.19 -3.53 15.86
CA SER A 86 -18.23 -2.52 14.81
C SER A 86 -18.63 -3.14 13.48
N ASP A 87 -19.39 -2.42 12.67
CA ASP A 87 -19.63 -2.80 11.28
C ASP A 87 -18.35 -2.85 10.43
N SER A 88 -17.22 -2.34 10.94
CA SER A 88 -15.95 -2.21 10.23
C SER A 88 -14.72 -2.46 11.11
N PHE A 89 -13.61 -2.89 10.53
CA PHE A 89 -12.34 -3.04 11.25
C PHE A 89 -11.57 -1.72 11.48
N LYS A 90 -12.26 -0.57 11.51
CA LYS A 90 -11.65 0.77 11.51
C LYS A 90 -10.61 0.95 12.64
N ASP A 91 -10.98 0.58 13.86
CA ASP A 91 -10.18 0.75 15.10
C ASP A 91 -9.00 -0.24 15.22
N CYS A 92 -9.01 -1.30 14.41
CA CYS A 92 -7.98 -2.34 14.37
C CYS A 92 -7.31 -2.48 13.00
N SER A 93 -7.56 -1.54 12.09
CA SER A 93 -7.10 -1.58 10.69
C SER A 93 -5.59 -1.63 10.54
N GLN A 94 -4.81 -1.19 11.55
CA GLN A 94 -3.36 -1.38 11.63
C GLN A 94 -2.89 -2.84 11.60
N PHE A 95 -3.78 -3.81 11.87
CA PHE A 95 -3.48 -5.24 11.79
C PHE A 95 -3.78 -5.85 10.42
N LEU A 96 -4.41 -5.09 9.53
CA LEU A 96 -4.77 -5.49 8.18
C LEU A 96 -3.76 -4.95 7.18
N TYR A 97 -3.36 -5.76 6.19
CA TYR A 97 -2.48 -5.30 5.12
C TYR A 97 -3.13 -4.15 4.35
N MET A 98 -2.38 -3.07 4.11
CA MET A 98 -2.90 -1.83 3.51
C MET A 98 -4.13 -1.23 4.23
N ARG A 99 -4.34 -1.56 5.52
CA ARG A 99 -5.51 -1.20 6.34
C ARG A 99 -6.85 -1.75 5.86
N ALA A 100 -6.87 -2.76 4.99
CA ALA A 100 -8.09 -3.28 4.40
C ALA A 100 -8.22 -4.80 4.56
N ALA A 101 -9.44 -5.24 4.82
CA ALA A 101 -9.75 -6.60 5.27
C ALA A 101 -9.79 -7.61 4.10
N PRO A 102 -9.63 -8.92 4.38
CA PRO A 102 -10.04 -9.97 3.46
C PRO A 102 -11.47 -9.73 2.91
N THR A 103 -11.63 -9.87 1.60
CA THR A 103 -12.93 -9.84 0.91
C THR A 103 -13.37 -11.26 0.56
N GLY A 104 -14.67 -11.48 0.34
CA GLY A 104 -15.20 -12.76 -0.14
C GLY A 104 -15.07 -13.94 0.83
N ILE A 105 -14.92 -13.67 2.13
CA ILE A 105 -15.13 -14.66 3.20
C ILE A 105 -16.53 -14.42 3.72
N ASP A 106 -17.47 -15.28 3.34
CA ASP A 106 -18.87 -15.20 3.73
C ASP A 106 -19.15 -16.09 4.95
N GLY A 107 -20.29 -15.84 5.57
CA GLY A 107 -20.85 -16.65 6.63
C GLY A 107 -22.37 -16.56 6.61
N THR A 108 -23.05 -17.05 7.65
CA THR A 108 -24.51 -17.00 7.70
C THR A 108 -24.97 -15.54 7.68
N ARG A 109 -25.74 -15.17 6.65
CA ARG A 109 -26.06 -13.78 6.31
C ARG A 109 -26.79 -13.09 7.47
N GLY A 110 -26.14 -12.09 8.07
CA GLY A 110 -26.65 -11.35 9.24
C GLY A 110 -26.04 -11.76 10.59
N SER A 111 -25.24 -12.82 10.66
CA SER A 111 -24.57 -13.27 11.90
C SER A 111 -23.11 -12.80 12.05
N LEU A 112 -22.52 -12.23 10.98
CA LEU A 112 -21.11 -11.85 10.92
C LEU A 112 -20.78 -10.63 11.80
N LYS A 113 -19.96 -10.84 12.82
CA LYS A 113 -19.42 -9.79 13.71
C LYS A 113 -17.97 -9.49 13.35
N ARG A 114 -17.60 -8.21 13.21
CA ARG A 114 -16.21 -7.76 13.00
C ARG A 114 -15.66 -7.24 14.32
N ILE A 115 -14.70 -7.96 14.88
CA ILE A 115 -14.21 -7.75 16.25
C ILE A 115 -12.80 -7.17 16.21
N CYS A 116 -12.63 -6.01 16.83
CA CYS A 116 -11.32 -5.43 17.10
C CYS A 116 -10.86 -5.87 18.49
N GLN A 117 -10.04 -6.93 18.55
CA GLN A 117 -9.75 -7.66 19.78
C GLN A 117 -8.83 -6.87 20.71
N ARG A 118 -9.29 -6.56 21.93
CA ARG A 118 -8.58 -5.69 22.90
C ARG A 118 -8.24 -6.42 24.19
N TYR A 119 -7.08 -6.08 24.73
CA TYR A 119 -6.62 -6.52 26.05
C TYR A 119 -5.90 -5.36 26.72
N GLY A 120 -6.36 -4.94 27.91
CA GLY A 120 -5.89 -3.71 28.57
C GLY A 120 -6.04 -2.50 27.66
N ASP A 121 -7.24 -2.31 27.12
CA ASP A 121 -7.73 -1.26 26.19
C ASP A 121 -7.06 -1.20 24.81
N LYS A 122 -5.88 -1.79 24.70
CA LYS A 122 -5.05 -1.82 23.50
C LYS A 122 -5.50 -2.97 22.60
N ALA A 123 -5.93 -2.62 21.39
CA ALA A 123 -6.22 -3.57 20.33
C ALA A 123 -4.97 -4.42 20.00
N ARG A 124 -5.16 -5.70 19.69
CA ARG A 124 -4.11 -6.72 19.54
C ARG A 124 -4.13 -7.41 18.18
N TYR A 125 -5.32 -7.70 17.67
CA TYR A 125 -5.61 -8.28 16.35
C TYR A 125 -7.04 -7.93 15.91
N ALA A 126 -7.42 -8.35 14.72
CA ALA A 126 -8.78 -8.24 14.18
C ALA A 126 -9.35 -9.65 13.92
N THR A 127 -10.65 -9.88 14.13
CA THR A 127 -11.31 -11.17 13.92
C THR A 127 -12.65 -11.01 13.22
N LEU A 128 -12.92 -11.81 12.17
CA LEU A 128 -14.26 -12.00 11.63
C LEU A 128 -14.86 -13.26 12.27
N TYR A 129 -16.03 -13.12 12.90
CA TYR A 129 -16.70 -14.18 13.65
C TYR A 129 -18.11 -14.41 13.11
N ASP A 130 -18.45 -15.65 12.77
CA ASP A 130 -19.84 -16.06 12.46
C ASP A 130 -20.55 -16.42 13.77
N GLY A 131 -21.48 -15.56 14.19
CA GLY A 131 -22.21 -15.75 15.45
C GLY A 131 -23.21 -16.91 15.45
N SER A 132 -23.62 -17.43 14.29
CA SER A 132 -24.53 -18.59 14.21
C SER A 132 -23.78 -19.92 14.29
N ARG A 133 -22.57 -19.96 13.75
CA ARG A 133 -21.67 -21.13 13.76
C ARG A 133 -20.71 -21.13 14.96
N ARG A 134 -20.66 -20.01 15.69
CA ARG A 134 -19.70 -19.70 16.77
C ARG A 134 -18.23 -19.82 16.35
N LEU A 135 -17.95 -19.53 15.08
CA LEU A 135 -16.63 -19.77 14.46
C LEU A 135 -15.90 -18.46 14.10
N PRO A 136 -14.62 -18.30 14.49
CA PRO A 136 -13.75 -17.24 13.99
C PRO A 136 -13.27 -17.58 12.57
N LEU A 137 -14.03 -17.17 11.56
CA LEU A 137 -13.73 -17.42 10.13
C LEU A 137 -12.31 -16.98 9.74
N TYR A 138 -11.85 -15.84 10.28
CA TYR A 138 -10.41 -15.52 10.33
C TYR A 138 -10.05 -14.60 11.49
N SER A 139 -8.77 -14.61 11.85
CA SER A 139 -8.09 -13.58 12.62
C SER A 139 -6.86 -13.05 11.88
N ALA A 140 -6.64 -11.74 11.93
CA ALA A 140 -5.60 -11.01 11.22
C ALA A 140 -4.77 -10.16 12.19
N TYR A 141 -3.44 -10.29 12.12
CA TYR A 141 -2.51 -9.66 13.06
C TYR A 141 -1.18 -9.28 12.39
N THR A 142 -0.45 -8.36 13.02
CA THR A 142 0.92 -8.02 12.58
C THR A 142 1.93 -8.86 13.34
N PHE A 143 2.74 -9.63 12.63
CA PHE A 143 3.78 -10.49 13.21
C PHE A 143 4.85 -9.65 13.93
N LYS A 144 5.32 -10.17 15.07
CA LYS A 144 6.37 -9.56 15.91
C LYS A 144 7.46 -10.60 16.14
N LYS A 145 8.70 -10.25 15.80
CA LYS A 145 9.84 -11.16 15.93
C LYS A 145 10.00 -11.62 17.37
N ASN A 146 10.08 -12.93 17.57
CA ASN A 146 10.11 -13.55 18.90
C ASN A 146 10.83 -14.91 18.88
N ASN A 147 11.28 -15.35 20.06
CA ASN A 147 12.08 -16.56 20.26
C ASN A 147 11.25 -17.85 20.48
N GLY A 148 9.94 -17.83 20.20
CA GLY A 148 9.08 -19.03 20.32
C GLY A 148 8.72 -19.44 21.75
N LYS A 149 9.15 -18.70 22.79
CA LYS A 149 8.76 -18.99 24.18
C LYS A 149 7.25 -18.82 24.37
N LYS A 150 6.52 -19.95 24.39
CA LYS A 150 5.14 -20.01 24.91
C LYS A 150 5.13 -19.54 26.36
N ARG A 151 4.08 -18.83 26.79
CA ARG A 151 3.70 -18.76 28.20
C ARG A 151 2.68 -19.87 28.42
N MET A 152 3.00 -20.83 29.28
CA MET A 152 2.15 -21.99 29.51
C MET A 152 0.94 -21.62 30.38
N ASP A 153 1.17 -20.74 31.35
CA ASP A 153 0.24 -20.42 32.43
C ASP A 153 -0.49 -19.09 32.19
N THR A 154 -1.16 -18.95 31.03
CA THR A 154 -2.05 -17.81 30.75
C THR A 154 -3.49 -18.33 30.70
N PRO A 155 -4.39 -17.91 31.62
CA PRO A 155 -5.75 -18.41 31.63
C PRO A 155 -6.51 -17.94 30.40
N TRP A 156 -7.44 -18.77 29.93
CA TRP A 156 -8.25 -18.48 28.75
C TRP A 156 -9.18 -17.29 28.99
N MET A 157 -9.53 -16.61 27.91
CA MET A 157 -10.31 -15.38 27.93
C MET A 157 -11.49 -15.48 26.96
N TYR A 158 -12.54 -14.72 27.26
CA TYR A 158 -13.80 -14.67 26.53
C TYR A 158 -14.13 -13.22 26.14
N GLU A 159 -14.94 -13.03 25.10
CA GLU A 159 -15.44 -11.72 24.68
C GLU A 159 -16.79 -11.39 25.35
N PRO A 160 -16.85 -10.46 26.33
CA PRO A 160 -18.10 -10.16 27.03
C PRO A 160 -19.17 -9.56 26.12
N GLN A 161 -18.74 -8.78 25.11
CA GLN A 161 -19.60 -8.18 24.10
C GLN A 161 -20.23 -9.18 23.10
N LEU A 162 -19.88 -10.48 23.19
CA LEU A 162 -20.60 -11.53 22.46
C LEU A 162 -21.79 -12.07 23.25
N ALA A 163 -21.75 -12.00 24.59
CA ALA A 163 -22.82 -12.44 25.48
C ALA A 163 -23.85 -11.33 25.80
N SER A 164 -23.42 -10.07 25.91
CA SER A 164 -24.32 -8.93 26.21
C SER A 164 -23.92 -7.67 25.44
N GLY A 165 -24.91 -6.93 24.93
CA GLY A 165 -24.69 -5.67 24.20
C GLY A 165 -24.26 -4.49 25.09
N ASN A 166 -24.42 -4.60 26.41
CA ASN A 166 -24.06 -3.56 27.37
C ASN A 166 -22.63 -3.73 27.96
N GLU A 167 -21.94 -4.79 27.57
CA GLU A 167 -20.64 -5.16 28.13
C GLU A 167 -19.46 -4.39 27.52
N GLY A 168 -18.31 -4.47 28.19
CA GLY A 168 -17.08 -3.78 27.78
C GLY A 168 -16.27 -4.56 26.74
N GLY A 169 -15.73 -3.87 25.73
CA GLY A 169 -15.03 -4.48 24.59
C GLY A 169 -13.59 -4.96 24.86
N ASN A 170 -13.24 -5.28 26.10
CA ASN A 170 -11.98 -5.92 26.49
C ASN A 170 -12.23 -7.39 26.82
N MET A 171 -11.36 -8.28 26.36
CA MET A 171 -11.41 -9.70 26.74
C MET A 171 -11.29 -9.86 28.27
N LYS A 172 -12.19 -10.63 28.88
CA LYS A 172 -12.16 -10.99 30.32
C LYS A 172 -11.62 -12.42 30.47
N VAL A 173 -11.01 -12.72 31.61
CA VAL A 173 -10.57 -14.08 31.96
C VAL A 173 -11.80 -14.94 32.27
N LEU A 174 -11.83 -16.18 31.78
CA LEU A 174 -12.87 -17.15 32.12
C LEU A 174 -12.80 -17.49 33.63
N PRO A 175 -13.94 -17.51 34.36
CA PRO A 175 -13.95 -17.95 35.76
C PRO A 175 -13.41 -19.39 35.90
N PRO A 176 -12.56 -19.68 36.90
CA PRO A 176 -12.10 -21.03 37.20
C PRO A 176 -13.16 -21.78 38.04
N SER A 177 -14.35 -21.98 37.47
CA SER A 177 -15.44 -22.76 38.04
C SER A 177 -15.82 -23.92 37.13
N ASP A 178 -16.16 -25.07 37.72
CA ASP A 178 -16.63 -26.26 36.99
C ASP A 178 -18.00 -26.06 36.30
N ASP A 179 -18.61 -24.89 36.48
CA ASP A 179 -19.74 -24.40 35.70
C ASP A 179 -19.55 -22.88 35.45
N PRO A 180 -19.19 -22.43 34.23
CA PRO A 180 -19.22 -21.01 33.86
C PRO A 180 -20.64 -20.56 33.49
N GLU A 181 -20.98 -19.27 33.68
CA GLU A 181 -22.36 -18.78 33.49
C GLU A 181 -22.98 -19.16 32.12
N PRO A 182 -24.27 -19.56 32.05
CA PRO A 182 -24.89 -20.06 30.82
C PRO A 182 -24.74 -19.11 29.61
N LEU A 183 -24.86 -17.80 29.82
CA LEU A 183 -24.68 -16.77 28.79
C LEU A 183 -23.29 -16.77 28.13
N ILE A 184 -22.25 -17.23 28.85
CA ILE A 184 -20.89 -17.40 28.31
C ILE A 184 -20.82 -18.71 27.51
N GLN A 185 -21.34 -19.82 28.06
CA GLN A 185 -21.45 -21.12 27.36
C GLN A 185 -22.34 -21.05 26.09
N GLU A 186 -23.23 -20.06 26.00
CA GLU A 186 -24.13 -19.83 24.87
C GLU A 186 -23.57 -18.87 23.80
N SER A 187 -22.51 -18.12 24.08
CA SER A 187 -21.97 -17.11 23.15
C SER A 187 -20.70 -17.54 22.38
N GLN A 188 -19.92 -18.48 22.93
CA GLN A 188 -18.63 -18.93 22.37
C GLN A 188 -18.29 -20.38 22.75
N ALA A 189 -17.15 -20.88 22.25
CA ALA A 189 -16.58 -22.19 22.58
C ALA A 189 -15.77 -22.15 23.90
N VAL A 190 -15.44 -23.31 24.47
CA VAL A 190 -14.74 -23.44 25.77
C VAL A 190 -13.52 -24.36 25.68
N LEU A 191 -12.78 -24.51 26.79
CA LEU A 191 -11.44 -25.11 26.82
C LEU A 191 -11.41 -26.63 26.49
N GLU A 192 -12.51 -27.33 26.73
CA GLU A 192 -12.57 -28.80 26.68
C GLU A 192 -12.48 -29.37 25.24
N ASP A 193 -12.62 -28.52 24.23
CA ASP A 193 -12.70 -28.89 22.81
C ASP A 193 -11.32 -29.07 22.09
N TYR A 194 -10.18 -28.71 22.71
CA TYR A 194 -8.91 -28.56 21.97
C TYR A 194 -7.63 -29.09 22.66
N SER A 195 -6.97 -30.08 22.04
CA SER A 195 -5.63 -30.56 22.42
C SER A 195 -4.71 -30.85 21.21
N ASP A 196 -3.41 -30.96 21.46
CA ASP A 196 -2.25 -30.95 20.53
C ASP A 196 -2.47 -31.34 19.05
N ALA A 197 -2.11 -30.42 18.14
CA ALA A 197 -2.19 -30.58 16.68
C ALA A 197 -0.89 -30.22 15.93
N THR A 198 -0.68 -30.89 14.78
CA THR A 198 0.47 -30.75 13.87
C THR A 198 0.70 -29.32 13.36
N TRP A 199 -0.38 -28.53 13.26
CA TRP A 199 -0.38 -27.10 12.90
C TRP A 199 0.62 -26.28 13.73
N SER A 200 0.87 -26.66 14.98
CA SER A 200 1.84 -26.01 15.86
C SER A 200 3.28 -26.03 15.32
N SER A 201 3.70 -27.10 14.63
CA SER A 201 5.01 -27.21 13.98
C SER A 201 5.13 -26.28 12.76
N TYR A 202 4.06 -26.18 11.97
CA TYR A 202 4.01 -25.25 10.85
C TYR A 202 4.10 -23.78 11.29
N LEU A 203 3.38 -23.41 12.36
CA LEU A 203 3.46 -22.07 12.93
C LEU A 203 4.89 -21.69 13.36
N ASP A 204 5.69 -22.65 13.83
CA ASP A 204 7.10 -22.41 14.17
C ASP A 204 8.00 -22.28 12.92
N THR A 205 7.73 -23.05 11.87
CA THR A 205 8.36 -22.86 10.54
C THR A 205 8.09 -21.45 10.00
N VAL A 206 6.84 -20.98 10.04
CA VAL A 206 6.46 -19.61 9.65
C VAL A 206 7.13 -18.57 10.56
N ARG A 207 7.19 -18.81 11.88
CA ARG A 207 7.90 -17.93 12.83
C ARG A 207 9.38 -17.79 12.44
N HIS A 208 10.09 -18.89 12.18
CA HIS A 208 11.49 -18.85 11.75
C HIS A 208 11.67 -18.13 10.41
N ARG A 209 10.81 -18.41 9.42
CA ARG A 209 10.85 -17.78 8.10
C ARG A 209 10.67 -16.26 8.18
N LEU A 210 9.68 -15.78 8.93
CA LEU A 210 9.43 -14.35 9.14
C LEU A 210 10.48 -13.69 10.07
N ASN A 211 11.00 -14.42 11.06
CA ASN A 211 12.10 -13.94 11.90
C ASN A 211 13.38 -13.68 11.10
N ASN A 212 13.73 -14.57 10.18
CA ASN A 212 14.99 -14.51 9.45
C ASN A 212 14.89 -13.59 8.23
N PHE A 213 13.88 -13.78 7.39
CA PHE A 213 13.86 -13.19 6.03
C PHE A 213 12.99 -11.94 5.89
N CYS A 214 12.13 -11.59 6.84
CA CYS A 214 11.56 -10.24 6.86
C CYS A 214 12.57 -9.22 7.38
N SER A 215 12.65 -8.06 6.75
CA SER A 215 13.37 -6.89 7.31
C SER A 215 12.75 -6.45 8.64
N ARG A 216 13.35 -5.46 9.32
CA ARG A 216 12.84 -4.92 10.61
C ARG A 216 11.50 -4.14 10.50
N LYS A 217 10.76 -4.28 9.40
CA LYS A 217 9.44 -3.64 9.18
C LYS A 217 8.29 -4.62 9.37
N GLN A 218 7.08 -4.09 9.29
CA GLN A 218 5.85 -4.79 9.65
C GLN A 218 5.47 -5.86 8.61
N SER A 219 5.23 -7.08 9.09
CA SER A 219 4.63 -8.19 8.34
C SER A 219 3.26 -8.53 8.92
N TYR A 220 2.37 -9.06 8.09
CA TYR A 220 0.97 -9.30 8.37
C TYR A 220 0.70 -10.80 8.21
N VAL A 221 -0.15 -11.36 9.06
CA VAL A 221 -0.58 -12.76 9.00
C VAL A 221 -2.09 -12.79 9.15
N VAL A 222 -2.74 -13.62 8.33
CA VAL A 222 -4.16 -13.94 8.43
C VAL A 222 -4.25 -15.45 8.60
N THR A 223 -4.90 -15.91 9.65
CA THR A 223 -5.22 -17.32 9.92
C THR A 223 -6.72 -17.48 9.96
N GLY A 224 -7.25 -18.51 9.33
CA GLY A 224 -8.69 -18.74 9.30
C GLY A 224 -9.05 -20.21 9.11
N VAL A 225 -10.35 -20.43 8.91
CA VAL A 225 -10.92 -21.75 8.68
C VAL A 225 -11.77 -21.75 7.42
N THR A 226 -12.16 -22.94 6.96
CA THR A 226 -13.32 -23.15 6.10
C THR A 226 -14.34 -23.98 6.86
N VAL A 227 -15.63 -23.75 6.65
CA VAL A 227 -16.71 -24.39 7.43
C VAL A 227 -17.12 -25.74 6.83
N SER A 228 -17.22 -26.78 7.66
CA SER A 228 -17.80 -28.07 7.27
C SER A 228 -19.32 -28.11 7.49
N ARG A 229 -19.98 -29.21 7.12
CA ARG A 229 -21.37 -29.49 7.51
C ARG A 229 -21.52 -30.12 8.89
N ALA A 230 -20.41 -30.47 9.56
CA ALA A 230 -20.44 -31.11 10.87
C ALA A 230 -20.48 -30.06 11.99
N THR A 231 -21.19 -30.39 13.05
CA THR A 231 -21.41 -29.56 14.23
C THR A 231 -21.17 -30.38 15.49
N ILE A 232 -20.53 -29.78 16.49
CA ILE A 232 -20.55 -30.32 17.85
C ILE A 232 -21.95 -30.05 18.43
N ARG A 233 -22.61 -31.10 18.90
CA ARG A 233 -23.97 -31.06 19.43
C ARG A 233 -23.93 -31.30 20.94
N ARG A 234 -24.68 -30.53 21.73
CA ARG A 234 -24.83 -30.73 23.18
C ARG A 234 -26.31 -30.86 23.48
N GLY A 235 -26.74 -32.05 23.86
CA GLY A 235 -28.15 -32.43 23.75
C GLY A 235 -28.58 -32.52 22.28
N ASN A 236 -29.81 -32.11 21.97
CA ASN A 236 -30.35 -32.13 20.60
C ASN A 236 -30.00 -30.88 19.77
N GLU A 237 -29.23 -29.92 20.32
CA GLU A 237 -28.88 -28.67 19.66
C GLU A 237 -27.46 -28.67 19.09
N ASP A 238 -27.32 -28.07 17.91
CA ASP A 238 -26.05 -27.80 17.24
C ASP A 238 -25.42 -26.54 17.85
N ARG A 239 -24.22 -26.67 18.46
CA ARG A 239 -23.60 -25.61 19.28
C ARG A 239 -22.41 -24.93 18.63
N LEU A 240 -21.54 -25.69 17.97
CA LEU A 240 -20.30 -25.19 17.37
C LEU A 240 -20.07 -25.84 16.00
N GLY A 241 -19.82 -25.03 14.97
CA GLY A 241 -19.43 -25.56 13.66
C GLY A 241 -18.03 -26.17 13.71
N ILE A 242 -17.84 -27.36 13.15
CA ILE A 242 -16.52 -27.96 13.02
C ILE A 242 -15.88 -27.39 11.72
N PRO A 243 -14.67 -26.84 11.76
CA PRO A 243 -14.01 -26.38 10.54
C PRO A 243 -13.55 -27.58 9.70
N ASN A 244 -13.67 -27.47 8.38
CA ASN A 244 -13.23 -28.47 7.40
C ASN A 244 -11.71 -28.40 7.19
N HIS A 245 -11.18 -27.18 7.04
CA HIS A 245 -9.76 -26.92 6.91
C HIS A 245 -9.32 -25.75 7.79
N LEU A 246 -8.08 -25.79 8.27
CA LEU A 246 -7.36 -24.62 8.80
C LEU A 246 -6.49 -24.02 7.69
N TRP A 247 -6.33 -22.71 7.65
CA TRP A 247 -5.45 -22.04 6.71
C TRP A 247 -4.70 -20.84 7.31
N LEU A 248 -3.55 -20.53 6.72
CA LEU A 248 -2.70 -19.38 7.06
C LEU A 248 -2.19 -18.74 5.78
N ALA A 249 -2.21 -17.42 5.72
CA ALA A 249 -1.48 -16.63 4.74
C ALA A 249 -0.64 -15.56 5.45
N TYR A 250 0.55 -15.27 4.93
CA TYR A 250 1.35 -14.14 5.39
C TYR A 250 1.74 -13.19 4.26
N CYS A 251 1.94 -11.92 4.63
CA CYS A 251 2.43 -10.86 3.76
C CYS A 251 3.60 -10.15 4.44
N CYS A 252 4.74 -10.14 3.78
CA CYS A 252 5.97 -9.48 4.18
C CYS A 252 6.48 -8.63 3.01
N PRO A 253 6.02 -7.37 2.88
CA PRO A 253 6.31 -6.53 1.71
C PRO A 253 7.79 -6.16 1.54
N GLN A 254 8.59 -6.28 2.60
CA GLN A 254 10.00 -5.91 2.63
C GLN A 254 10.80 -7.05 3.26
N PHE A 255 11.18 -8.01 2.42
CA PHE A 255 11.95 -9.21 2.74
C PHE A 255 13.37 -9.12 2.17
N ASP A 256 14.27 -9.98 2.66
CA ASP A 256 15.65 -10.07 2.16
C ASP A 256 15.69 -10.75 0.78
N ARG A 257 16.20 -10.05 -0.23
CA ARG A 257 16.36 -10.55 -1.60
C ARG A 257 17.57 -11.45 -1.79
N ASN A 258 18.47 -11.48 -0.82
CA ASN A 258 19.63 -12.37 -0.74
C ASN A 258 19.28 -13.70 -0.04
N SER A 259 18.02 -13.90 0.36
CA SER A 259 17.54 -15.19 0.89
C SER A 259 17.78 -16.34 -0.10
N PRO A 260 18.04 -17.57 0.41
CA PRO A 260 18.17 -18.77 -0.43
C PRO A 260 16.96 -18.96 -1.34
N TYR A 261 17.17 -19.48 -2.55
CA TYR A 261 16.12 -19.56 -3.59
C TYR A 261 14.87 -20.29 -3.10
N GLU A 262 15.10 -21.36 -2.35
CA GLU A 262 14.16 -22.31 -1.74
C GLU A 262 13.16 -21.63 -0.78
N VAL A 263 13.53 -20.45 -0.27
CA VAL A 263 12.68 -19.63 0.61
C VAL A 263 12.27 -18.31 -0.07
N ARG A 264 13.10 -17.78 -0.98
CA ARG A 264 12.88 -16.50 -1.64
C ARG A 264 11.63 -16.47 -2.53
N PHE A 265 11.21 -17.60 -3.10
CA PHE A 265 9.96 -17.68 -3.86
C PHE A 265 8.70 -17.60 -2.97
N MET A 266 8.83 -17.82 -1.66
CA MET A 266 7.75 -17.73 -0.67
C MET A 266 7.51 -16.28 -0.19
N PHE A 267 8.01 -15.28 -0.94
CA PHE A 267 7.91 -13.87 -0.63
C PHE A 267 7.49 -13.05 -1.87
N PRO A 268 6.76 -11.92 -1.71
CA PRO A 268 6.37 -11.28 -0.46
C PRO A 268 5.24 -11.97 0.30
N SER A 269 4.54 -12.95 -0.29
CA SER A 269 3.44 -13.67 0.36
C SER A 269 3.35 -15.13 -0.02
N TYR A 270 2.95 -15.94 0.94
CA TYR A 270 2.72 -17.37 0.80
C TYR A 270 1.62 -17.79 1.78
N GLY A 271 1.18 -19.04 1.69
CA GLY A 271 0.26 -19.60 2.66
C GLY A 271 0.29 -21.12 2.72
N ALA A 272 -0.56 -21.67 3.56
CA ALA A 272 -0.81 -23.09 3.63
C ALA A 272 -2.25 -23.37 4.09
N TYR A 273 -2.70 -24.59 3.84
CA TYR A 273 -3.92 -25.14 4.42
C TYR A 273 -3.68 -26.57 4.90
N ALA A 274 -4.49 -27.04 5.83
CA ALA A 274 -4.50 -28.42 6.34
C ALA A 274 -5.94 -28.89 6.52
N LEU A 275 -6.20 -30.16 6.21
CA LEU A 275 -7.48 -30.83 6.46
C LEU A 275 -7.62 -31.07 7.98
N ASN A 276 -8.81 -30.82 8.53
CA ASN A 276 -9.11 -30.95 9.96
C ASN A 276 -9.68 -32.36 10.27
N GLU A 277 -8.93 -33.40 9.92
CA GLU A 277 -9.32 -34.81 10.11
C GLU A 277 -8.20 -35.61 10.81
N GLN A 278 -8.52 -36.84 11.26
CA GLN A 278 -7.55 -37.69 11.96
C GLN A 278 -6.44 -38.21 11.03
N GLU A 279 -6.76 -38.50 9.77
CA GLU A 279 -5.81 -38.87 8.72
C GLU A 279 -5.70 -37.75 7.68
N GLY A 280 -4.64 -37.76 6.85
CA GLY A 280 -4.47 -36.78 5.78
C GLY A 280 -4.18 -35.33 6.21
N HIS A 281 -4.06 -35.04 7.50
CA HIS A 281 -3.87 -33.71 8.13
C HIS A 281 -2.52 -33.00 7.83
N GLY A 282 -1.86 -33.33 6.72
CA GLY A 282 -0.62 -32.71 6.28
C GLY A 282 -0.82 -31.23 5.94
N VAL A 283 0.15 -30.39 6.32
CA VAL A 283 0.11 -28.95 6.02
C VAL A 283 0.63 -28.70 4.60
N MET A 284 -0.27 -28.33 3.70
CA MET A 284 0.01 -28.11 2.28
C MET A 284 0.42 -26.64 2.04
N GLU A 285 1.73 -26.39 2.01
CA GLU A 285 2.33 -25.10 1.69
C GLU A 285 2.19 -24.74 0.20
N VAL A 286 1.61 -23.58 -0.11
CA VAL A 286 1.26 -23.17 -1.48
C VAL A 286 1.42 -21.65 -1.72
N PRO A 287 1.60 -21.21 -2.98
CA PRO A 287 1.50 -19.80 -3.34
C PRO A 287 0.15 -19.20 -2.93
N LEU A 288 0.14 -17.92 -2.53
CA LEU A 288 -1.07 -17.22 -2.06
C LEU A 288 -2.27 -17.37 -3.03
N LYS A 289 -2.04 -17.24 -4.34
CA LYS A 289 -3.10 -17.39 -5.35
C LYS A 289 -3.63 -18.82 -5.44
N THR A 290 -2.81 -19.82 -5.15
CA THR A 290 -3.23 -21.23 -5.07
C THR A 290 -4.09 -21.46 -3.83
N LEU A 291 -3.73 -20.89 -2.68
CA LEU A 291 -4.57 -20.91 -1.47
C LEU A 291 -5.93 -20.24 -1.73
N GLU A 292 -5.95 -19.03 -2.30
CA GLU A 292 -7.20 -18.34 -2.66
C GLU A 292 -8.04 -19.16 -3.67
N SER A 293 -7.40 -19.86 -4.62
CA SER A 293 -8.07 -20.72 -5.60
C SER A 293 -8.56 -22.05 -5.02
N PHE A 294 -7.98 -22.50 -3.90
CA PHE A 294 -8.46 -23.64 -3.11
C PHE A 294 -9.65 -23.23 -2.24
N LEU A 295 -9.55 -22.10 -1.54
CA LEU A 295 -10.60 -21.57 -0.67
C LEU A 295 -11.85 -21.21 -1.50
N LYS A 296 -11.73 -20.66 -2.71
CA LYS A 296 -12.85 -20.40 -3.64
C LYS A 296 -13.65 -21.63 -4.10
N LYS A 297 -13.23 -22.84 -3.72
CA LYS A 297 -13.97 -24.09 -3.97
C LYS A 297 -14.74 -24.59 -2.74
N GLN A 298 -14.64 -23.89 -1.61
CA GLN A 298 -15.30 -24.21 -0.35
C GLN A 298 -16.66 -23.51 -0.27
N THR A 299 -17.60 -24.06 0.49
CA THR A 299 -19.03 -23.63 0.46
C THR A 299 -19.34 -22.32 1.18
N ASP A 300 -18.32 -21.66 1.72
CA ASP A 300 -18.39 -20.44 2.54
C ASP A 300 -17.54 -19.28 1.97
N MET A 301 -17.08 -19.39 0.72
CA MET A 301 -16.14 -18.44 0.09
C MET A 301 -16.69 -17.93 -1.24
N ASP A 302 -16.68 -16.61 -1.43
CA ASP A 302 -17.11 -15.96 -2.68
C ASP A 302 -16.03 -16.11 -3.77
N SER A 303 -16.47 -16.21 -5.03
CA SER A 303 -15.68 -15.97 -6.23
C SER A 303 -14.72 -14.74 -6.16
N ASN A 304 -15.08 -13.69 -5.42
CA ASN A 304 -14.28 -12.49 -5.21
C ASN A 304 -13.29 -12.56 -4.03
N LEU A 305 -13.13 -13.72 -3.37
CA LEU A 305 -12.18 -13.91 -2.27
C LEU A 305 -10.78 -13.38 -2.60
N ALA A 306 -10.27 -12.54 -1.70
CA ALA A 306 -8.89 -12.09 -1.66
C ALA A 306 -8.48 -11.93 -0.19
N ILE A 307 -7.42 -12.63 0.24
CA ILE A 307 -6.98 -12.61 1.65
C ILE A 307 -6.29 -11.28 1.99
N PHE A 308 -5.69 -10.65 0.98
CA PHE A 308 -5.08 -9.33 1.08
C PHE A 308 -5.73 -8.39 0.06
N TYR A 309 -6.57 -7.46 0.54
CA TYR A 309 -7.46 -6.56 -0.23
C TYR A 309 -6.85 -5.92 -1.48
N LYS A 310 -5.56 -5.55 -1.44
CA LYS A 310 -4.79 -5.23 -2.64
C LYS A 310 -3.96 -6.47 -2.95
N ASP A 311 -4.34 -7.15 -4.04
CA ASP A 311 -3.53 -8.21 -4.65
C ASP A 311 -2.05 -7.81 -4.61
N LEU A 312 -1.17 -8.74 -4.20
CA LEU A 312 0.27 -8.54 -4.34
C LEU A 312 0.74 -8.63 -5.81
N ASN A 313 -0.21 -8.68 -6.74
CA ASN A 313 -0.07 -8.37 -8.16
C ASN A 313 -1.31 -7.57 -8.64
N PRO A 314 -1.45 -6.26 -8.34
CA PRO A 314 -2.59 -5.45 -8.80
C PRO A 314 -2.36 -5.05 -10.26
N SER A 315 -2.62 -5.99 -11.17
CA SER A 315 -2.27 -5.90 -12.60
C SER A 315 -0.81 -5.53 -12.88
N VAL A 316 0.12 -6.20 -12.19
CA VAL A 316 1.33 -6.63 -12.90
C VAL A 316 0.88 -7.73 -13.86
N ASP A 317 0.40 -7.28 -15.02
CA ASP A 317 0.20 -8.09 -16.20
C ASP A 317 1.51 -8.85 -16.50
N SER A 318 1.42 -10.10 -16.96
CA SER A 318 2.57 -11.02 -17.00
C SER A 318 3.74 -10.42 -17.76
N SER A 319 3.47 -9.72 -18.87
CA SER A 319 4.45 -9.04 -19.72
C SER A 319 5.23 -7.92 -19.05
N PHE A 320 4.71 -7.28 -17.98
CA PHE A 320 5.43 -6.23 -17.25
C PHE A 320 6.10 -6.70 -15.96
N ARG A 321 6.02 -8.00 -15.60
CA ARG A 321 6.63 -8.54 -14.36
C ARG A 321 8.10 -8.17 -14.21
N ASP A 322 8.90 -8.36 -15.25
CA ASP A 322 10.37 -8.14 -15.22
C ASP A 322 10.77 -6.66 -15.26
N CYS A 323 9.84 -5.81 -15.71
CA CYS A 323 9.97 -4.36 -15.81
C CYS A 323 9.28 -3.60 -14.68
N SER A 324 8.59 -4.27 -13.76
CA SER A 324 7.88 -3.67 -12.61
C SER A 324 8.72 -2.68 -11.81
N ARG A 325 10.03 -2.92 -11.67
CA ARG A 325 11.00 -1.99 -11.03
C ARG A 325 11.09 -0.59 -11.67
N PHE A 326 10.63 -0.41 -12.90
CA PHE A 326 10.60 0.86 -13.63
C PHE A 326 9.27 1.61 -13.47
N LEU A 327 8.30 1.00 -12.80
CA LEU A 327 6.96 1.53 -12.57
C LEU A 327 6.82 1.93 -11.10
N TYR A 328 6.14 3.05 -10.81
CA TYR A 328 5.95 3.48 -9.42
C TYR A 328 5.15 2.42 -8.64
N ARG A 329 5.69 1.97 -7.50
CA ARG A 329 5.17 0.85 -6.69
C ARG A 329 5.00 -0.48 -7.46
N GLY A 330 5.61 -0.63 -8.64
CA GLY A 330 5.44 -1.80 -9.51
C GLY A 330 4.24 -1.72 -10.46
N LEU A 331 3.54 -0.59 -10.54
CA LEU A 331 2.22 -0.48 -11.16
C LEU A 331 2.23 0.45 -12.37
N ALA A 332 1.75 -0.06 -13.51
CA ALA A 332 1.57 0.71 -14.73
C ALA A 332 0.41 1.71 -14.58
N PRO A 333 0.34 2.75 -15.44
CA PRO A 333 -0.83 3.63 -15.52
C PRO A 333 -2.14 2.84 -15.60
N ARG A 334 -3.11 3.24 -14.79
CA ARG A 334 -4.45 2.64 -14.77
C ARG A 334 -5.31 3.24 -15.90
N GLY A 335 -6.42 2.59 -16.20
CA GLY A 335 -7.38 3.05 -17.21
C GLY A 335 -6.95 2.91 -18.67
N LEU A 336 -6.01 2.01 -18.98
CA LEU A 336 -5.61 1.66 -20.34
C LEU A 336 -6.02 0.22 -20.71
N ARG A 337 -7.24 -0.20 -20.31
CA ARG A 337 -7.74 -1.56 -20.53
C ARG A 337 -8.76 -1.68 -21.65
N GLY A 338 -9.52 -0.63 -21.96
CA GLY A 338 -10.50 -0.64 -23.06
C GLY A 338 -9.93 -0.78 -24.47
N THR A 339 -8.67 -0.36 -24.69
CA THR A 339 -8.04 -0.32 -26.01
C THR A 339 -7.54 -1.70 -26.46
N ARG A 340 -8.31 -2.38 -27.33
CA ARG A 340 -7.95 -3.69 -27.88
C ARG A 340 -6.69 -3.60 -28.76
N GLY A 341 -5.83 -4.62 -28.71
CA GLY A 341 -4.66 -4.77 -29.60
C GLY A 341 -3.34 -4.22 -29.07
N LEU A 342 -3.35 -3.39 -28.02
CA LEU A 342 -2.13 -2.82 -27.44
C LEU A 342 -1.21 -3.89 -26.82
N GLN A 343 0.10 -3.73 -27.04
CA GLN A 343 1.15 -4.65 -26.60
C GLN A 343 1.97 -4.07 -25.45
N LYS A 344 2.20 -4.89 -24.42
CA LYS A 344 2.95 -4.50 -23.21
C LYS A 344 4.36 -5.05 -23.31
N VAL A 345 5.30 -4.20 -23.71
CA VAL A 345 6.69 -4.58 -24.00
C VAL A 345 7.57 -4.27 -22.79
N CYS A 346 8.16 -5.31 -22.19
CA CYS A 346 9.23 -5.13 -21.22
C CYS A 346 10.56 -5.09 -21.97
N GLN A 347 11.04 -3.86 -22.22
CA GLN A 347 12.17 -3.58 -23.09
C GLN A 347 13.46 -4.15 -22.48
N ARG A 348 14.11 -5.09 -23.16
CA ARG A 348 15.35 -5.76 -22.69
C ARG A 348 16.46 -5.60 -23.70
N TYR A 349 17.66 -5.32 -23.20
CA TYR A 349 18.89 -5.20 -23.99
C TYR A 349 20.04 -5.89 -23.26
N GLY A 350 20.62 -6.93 -23.88
CA GLY A 350 21.59 -7.83 -23.25
C GLY A 350 21.00 -8.60 -22.07
N ASP A 351 19.83 -9.21 -22.27
CA ASP A 351 18.97 -9.96 -21.32
C ASP A 351 18.47 -9.19 -20.08
N LYS A 352 18.95 -7.96 -19.91
CA LYS A 352 18.58 -7.05 -18.83
C LYS A 352 17.42 -6.19 -19.28
N ALA A 353 16.27 -6.32 -18.60
CA ALA A 353 15.17 -5.37 -18.73
C ALA A 353 15.59 -3.95 -18.30
N ARG A 354 15.14 -2.93 -19.04
CA ARG A 354 15.61 -1.54 -19.01
C ARG A 354 14.51 -0.52 -18.72
N TYR A 355 13.33 -0.68 -19.33
CA TYR A 355 12.14 0.15 -19.14
C TYR A 355 10.88 -0.58 -19.64
N ALA A 356 9.70 -0.06 -19.30
CA ALA A 356 8.42 -0.59 -19.76
C ALA A 356 7.83 0.29 -20.87
N THR A 357 7.23 -0.30 -21.90
CA THR A 357 6.54 0.42 -22.97
C THR A 357 5.15 -0.17 -23.21
N LEU A 358 4.12 0.67 -23.35
CA LEU A 358 2.84 0.28 -23.94
C LEU A 358 2.83 0.72 -25.40
N TYR A 359 2.86 -0.25 -26.30
CA TYR A 359 2.95 -0.07 -27.74
C TYR A 359 1.61 -0.32 -28.42
N ASP A 360 1.27 0.50 -29.41
CA ASP A 360 0.14 0.29 -30.32
C ASP A 360 0.66 -0.26 -31.66
N PRO A 361 0.39 -1.53 -32.00
CA PRO A 361 0.72 -2.07 -33.31
C PRO A 361 -0.09 -1.45 -34.47
N ALA A 362 -1.29 -0.94 -34.21
CA ALA A 362 -2.14 -0.38 -35.27
C ALA A 362 -1.62 1.01 -35.72
N GLY A 363 -1.31 1.89 -34.76
CA GLY A 363 -0.59 3.14 -35.00
C GLY A 363 0.92 2.98 -35.19
N ARG A 364 1.50 1.79 -34.95
CA ARG A 364 2.95 1.51 -34.93
C ARG A 364 3.76 2.49 -34.07
N ILE A 365 3.23 2.87 -32.91
CA ILE A 365 3.87 3.83 -31.98
C ILE A 365 3.70 3.42 -30.52
N PRO A 366 4.65 3.77 -29.63
CA PRO A 366 4.39 3.74 -28.19
C PRO A 366 3.38 4.80 -27.76
N LEU A 367 2.39 4.40 -26.96
CA LEU A 367 1.51 5.32 -26.25
C LEU A 367 2.16 5.87 -24.98
N PHE A 368 3.00 5.06 -24.31
CA PHE A 368 3.93 5.53 -23.28
C PHE A 368 5.18 4.64 -23.15
N SER A 369 6.29 5.23 -22.68
CA SER A 369 7.46 4.56 -22.10
C SER A 369 7.66 5.03 -20.66
N ALA A 370 7.87 4.08 -19.74
CA ALA A 370 8.01 4.29 -18.30
C ALA A 370 9.33 3.72 -17.76
N TYR A 371 10.12 4.56 -17.09
CA TYR A 371 11.52 4.30 -16.74
C TYR A 371 11.92 4.92 -15.39
N THR A 372 13.01 4.44 -14.80
CA THR A 372 13.70 5.16 -13.70
C THR A 372 14.70 6.14 -14.29
N PHE A 373 14.66 7.40 -13.85
CA PHE A 373 15.71 8.39 -14.14
C PHE A 373 17.06 7.94 -13.53
N LYS A 374 18.17 8.04 -14.27
CA LYS A 374 19.48 7.47 -13.87
C LYS A 374 20.48 8.46 -13.29
N ARG A 375 20.09 9.71 -13.05
CA ARG A 375 20.97 10.80 -12.57
C ARG A 375 22.15 11.09 -13.49
N SER A 376 21.85 11.17 -14.78
CA SER A 376 22.79 11.41 -15.87
C SER A 376 23.39 12.82 -15.87
N ASN A 377 24.58 12.96 -16.47
CA ASN A 377 25.24 14.21 -16.80
C ASN A 377 24.62 14.94 -18.01
N GLY A 378 23.85 14.24 -18.86
CA GLY A 378 23.13 14.78 -20.02
C GLY A 378 23.74 14.40 -21.37
N GLU A 379 24.88 13.68 -21.38
CA GLU A 379 25.51 13.17 -22.60
C GLU A 379 24.57 12.21 -23.35
N SER A 380 24.63 12.23 -24.68
CA SER A 380 24.00 11.24 -25.57
C SER A 380 25.05 10.40 -26.31
N ARG A 381 24.62 9.31 -26.96
CA ARG A 381 25.46 8.43 -27.77
C ARG A 381 25.09 8.48 -29.24
N ASP A 382 26.07 8.83 -30.06
CA ASP A 382 25.94 8.87 -31.51
C ASP A 382 26.33 7.54 -32.17
N GLY A 383 25.93 7.35 -33.43
CA GLY A 383 26.32 6.20 -34.25
C GLY A 383 25.70 4.85 -33.87
N LEU A 384 24.78 4.82 -32.90
CA LEU A 384 24.13 3.58 -32.45
C LEU A 384 23.18 3.02 -33.52
N PRO A 385 23.16 1.68 -33.73
CA PRO A 385 22.23 1.05 -34.66
C PRO A 385 20.80 1.06 -34.10
N TRP A 386 19.83 1.45 -34.93
CA TRP A 386 18.42 1.34 -34.58
C TRP A 386 17.97 -0.13 -34.51
N MET A 387 17.08 -0.40 -33.57
CA MET A 387 16.64 -1.74 -33.19
C MET A 387 15.12 -1.94 -33.32
N TYR A 388 14.71 -3.20 -33.34
CA TYR A 388 13.33 -3.68 -33.39
C TYR A 388 13.07 -4.71 -32.29
N GLU A 389 11.80 -5.00 -32.01
CA GLU A 389 11.40 -6.04 -31.04
C GLU A 389 10.97 -7.32 -31.77
N PRO A 390 11.76 -8.41 -31.74
CA PRO A 390 11.43 -9.63 -32.47
C PRO A 390 10.11 -10.26 -32.02
N GLN A 391 9.80 -10.14 -30.72
CA GLN A 391 8.57 -10.62 -30.08
C GLN A 391 7.27 -9.97 -30.60
N LEU A 392 7.34 -8.85 -31.34
CA LEU A 392 6.16 -8.27 -32.01
C LEU A 392 5.92 -8.88 -33.40
N SER A 393 6.98 -9.31 -34.09
CA SER A 393 6.92 -9.91 -35.42
C SER A 393 6.75 -11.44 -35.44
N SER A 394 7.08 -12.12 -34.33
CA SER A 394 6.92 -13.58 -34.21
C SER A 394 6.66 -13.98 -32.77
N GLY A 395 5.76 -14.95 -32.56
CA GLY A 395 5.55 -15.60 -31.26
C GLY A 395 6.75 -16.44 -30.78
N SER A 396 7.72 -16.74 -31.66
CA SER A 396 9.03 -17.32 -31.30
C SER A 396 10.15 -16.28 -31.18
N GLY A 397 9.84 -14.99 -31.36
CA GLY A 397 10.80 -13.90 -31.30
C GLY A 397 11.40 -13.74 -29.90
N THR A 398 12.71 -13.52 -29.82
CA THR A 398 13.39 -13.29 -28.52
C THR A 398 12.85 -12.04 -27.85
N GLY A 399 12.67 -12.08 -26.53
CA GLY A 399 12.29 -10.91 -25.73
C GLY A 399 13.41 -9.88 -25.53
N ASN A 400 14.40 -9.78 -26.43
CA ASN A 400 15.44 -8.75 -26.45
C ASN A 400 15.36 -7.99 -27.78
N MET A 401 15.56 -6.68 -27.72
CA MET A 401 15.67 -5.83 -28.91
C MET A 401 16.93 -6.18 -29.73
N GLN A 402 16.83 -6.11 -31.05
CA GLN A 402 17.91 -6.48 -31.99
C GLN A 402 18.08 -5.44 -33.10
N PRO A 403 19.29 -5.21 -33.65
CA PRO A 403 19.48 -4.38 -34.83
C PRO A 403 18.73 -4.91 -36.05
N PHE A 404 18.15 -4.03 -36.87
CA PHE A 404 17.36 -4.44 -38.05
C PHE A 404 18.11 -5.41 -38.98
N PRO A 405 17.46 -6.49 -39.45
CA PRO A 405 18.10 -7.47 -40.33
C PRO A 405 18.35 -6.87 -41.73
N ARG A 406 19.47 -7.24 -42.34
CA ARG A 406 19.83 -6.82 -43.71
C ARG A 406 19.16 -7.65 -44.82
N SER A 407 18.40 -8.68 -44.47
CA SER A 407 17.75 -9.59 -45.43
C SER A 407 16.33 -9.13 -45.76
N PRO A 408 15.96 -8.90 -47.03
CA PRO A 408 14.61 -8.50 -47.42
C PRO A 408 13.51 -9.44 -46.93
N SER A 409 13.77 -10.75 -46.96
CA SER A 409 12.80 -11.80 -46.58
C SER A 409 12.34 -11.70 -45.13
N SER A 410 13.18 -11.12 -44.24
CA SER A 410 12.86 -10.93 -42.83
C SER A 410 12.08 -9.64 -42.55
N LEU A 411 12.03 -8.70 -43.51
CA LEU A 411 11.43 -7.38 -43.29
C LEU A 411 9.90 -7.41 -43.39
N LEU A 412 9.29 -8.25 -44.24
CA LEU A 412 7.83 -8.28 -44.45
C LEU A 412 7.02 -8.38 -43.14
N ALA A 413 7.31 -9.37 -42.30
CA ALA A 413 6.64 -9.54 -41.01
C ALA A 413 6.98 -8.42 -39.99
N LEU A 414 8.12 -7.74 -40.15
CA LEU A 414 8.47 -6.56 -39.36
C LEU A 414 7.65 -5.34 -39.80
N GLU A 415 7.50 -5.11 -41.11
CA GLU A 415 6.71 -3.99 -41.64
C GLU A 415 5.23 -4.10 -41.27
N GLU A 416 4.67 -5.31 -41.22
CA GLU A 416 3.30 -5.50 -40.75
C GLU A 416 3.18 -5.17 -39.25
N SER A 417 4.03 -5.77 -38.41
CA SER A 417 3.90 -5.73 -36.93
C SER A 417 4.38 -4.44 -36.25
N GLN A 418 5.37 -3.74 -36.79
CA GLN A 418 5.96 -2.57 -36.15
C GLN A 418 6.52 -1.54 -37.15
N ALA A 419 6.88 -0.35 -36.65
CA ALA A 419 7.52 0.67 -37.47
C ALA A 419 8.91 0.19 -37.91
N VAL A 420 9.28 0.51 -39.15
CA VAL A 420 10.61 0.24 -39.70
C VAL A 420 11.29 1.53 -40.14
N LEU A 421 12.61 1.49 -40.35
CA LEU A 421 13.39 2.68 -40.73
C LEU A 421 12.88 3.34 -42.02
N ALA A 422 12.41 2.54 -42.99
CA ALA A 422 11.82 3.03 -44.24
C ALA A 422 10.51 3.83 -44.04
N ASP A 423 9.86 3.74 -42.89
CA ASP A 423 8.67 4.55 -42.57
C ASP A 423 9.01 5.99 -42.21
N TYR A 424 10.28 6.29 -41.92
CA TYR A 424 10.76 7.62 -41.56
C TYR A 424 11.61 8.28 -42.65
N SER A 425 12.02 7.57 -43.72
CA SER A 425 12.92 8.09 -44.76
C SER A 425 12.41 9.36 -45.44
N ASP A 426 11.13 9.37 -45.81
CA ASP A 426 10.50 10.47 -46.57
C ASP A 426 9.79 11.48 -45.65
N ALA A 427 9.89 11.30 -44.32
CA ALA A 427 9.15 12.07 -43.32
C ALA A 427 9.81 13.42 -43.00
N VAL A 428 10.09 14.25 -44.01
CA VAL A 428 10.95 15.45 -43.94
C VAL A 428 10.66 16.41 -42.77
N LEU A 429 9.40 16.55 -42.35
CA LEU A 429 8.96 17.42 -41.25
C LEU A 429 9.23 16.85 -39.84
N TYR A 430 9.52 15.56 -39.73
CA TYR A 430 9.58 14.83 -38.46
C TYR A 430 10.98 14.27 -38.19
N GLU A 431 11.27 14.06 -36.90
CA GLU A 431 12.39 13.30 -36.39
C GLU A 431 11.91 12.18 -35.45
N ARG A 432 12.84 11.30 -35.08
CA ARG A 432 12.59 10.11 -34.26
C ARG A 432 12.65 10.47 -32.77
N GLY A 433 11.57 11.06 -32.25
CA GLY A 433 11.46 11.47 -30.85
C GLY A 433 11.39 10.27 -29.90
N GLN A 434 12.37 10.14 -29.00
CA GLN A 434 12.40 9.08 -27.99
C GLN A 434 11.52 9.42 -26.78
N LEU A 435 10.64 8.50 -26.36
CA LEU A 435 9.82 8.69 -25.14
C LEU A 435 10.62 8.42 -23.85
N ASN A 436 11.44 7.37 -23.83
CA ASN A 436 12.54 7.23 -22.88
C ASN A 436 13.82 7.78 -23.53
N PRO A 437 14.27 9.01 -23.20
CA PRO A 437 15.39 9.66 -23.88
C PRO A 437 16.74 9.20 -23.32
N ASP A 438 17.74 9.07 -24.19
CA ASP A 438 19.12 8.75 -23.83
C ASP A 438 19.68 9.71 -22.75
N GLN A 439 19.37 11.01 -22.84
CA GLN A 439 19.81 12.04 -21.89
C GLN A 439 19.37 11.76 -20.43
N HIS A 440 18.39 10.89 -20.18
CA HIS A 440 17.96 10.46 -18.83
C HIS A 440 18.58 9.13 -18.35
N GLN A 441 19.33 8.44 -19.22
CA GLN A 441 20.01 7.17 -18.95
C GLN A 441 21.51 7.39 -18.69
N ALA A 442 22.15 6.46 -17.97
CA ALA A 442 23.54 6.62 -17.51
C ALA A 442 24.50 5.50 -17.97
N SER A 443 24.21 4.23 -17.74
CA SER A 443 25.12 3.15 -18.19
C SER A 443 25.01 2.96 -19.70
N PRO A 444 26.09 2.61 -20.43
CA PRO A 444 26.04 2.45 -21.89
C PRO A 444 24.89 1.55 -22.35
N GLY A 445 24.71 0.37 -21.74
CA GLY A 445 23.60 -0.52 -22.10
C GLY A 445 22.19 -0.06 -21.68
N ASP A 446 22.05 0.95 -20.80
CA ASP A 446 20.75 1.61 -20.59
C ASP A 446 20.50 2.64 -21.70
N LYS A 447 21.54 3.39 -22.08
CA LYS A 447 21.54 4.35 -23.18
C LYS A 447 21.26 3.69 -24.53
N ASP A 448 22.03 2.66 -24.89
CA ASP A 448 21.89 1.86 -26.10
C ASP A 448 20.45 1.34 -26.28
N SER A 449 19.76 1.03 -25.17
CA SER A 449 18.41 0.48 -25.18
C SER A 449 17.30 1.48 -25.54
N THR A 450 17.56 2.79 -25.61
CA THR A 450 16.54 3.76 -26.05
C THR A 450 16.35 3.78 -27.57
N TYR A 451 17.26 3.17 -28.32
CA TYR A 451 17.35 3.20 -29.79
C TYR A 451 16.55 2.07 -30.48
N THR A 452 15.47 1.59 -29.86
CA THR A 452 14.46 0.74 -30.52
C THR A 452 13.32 1.60 -31.08
N LEU A 453 12.81 1.29 -32.28
CA LEU A 453 11.69 2.05 -32.86
C LEU A 453 10.39 1.90 -32.06
N THR A 454 10.27 0.90 -31.19
CA THR A 454 9.12 0.81 -30.26
C THR A 454 9.17 1.84 -29.12
N ASN A 455 10.27 2.60 -28.97
CA ASN A 455 10.39 3.73 -28.04
C ASN A 455 10.26 5.10 -28.73
N VAL A 456 9.98 5.11 -30.04
CA VAL A 456 10.06 6.29 -30.92
C VAL A 456 8.69 6.69 -31.45
N VAL A 457 8.45 8.00 -31.54
CA VAL A 457 7.32 8.60 -32.25
C VAL A 457 7.79 9.63 -33.29
N PRO A 458 6.99 9.91 -34.34
CA PRO A 458 7.22 11.07 -35.21
C PRO A 458 7.06 12.38 -34.41
N GLN A 459 8.16 13.09 -34.20
CA GLN A 459 8.16 14.37 -33.49
C GLN A 459 8.49 15.52 -34.45
N SER A 460 7.72 16.61 -34.41
CA SER A 460 7.99 17.83 -35.17
C SER A 460 9.41 18.32 -34.86
N LYS A 461 10.21 18.63 -35.88
CA LYS A 461 11.60 19.09 -35.71
C LYS A 461 11.67 20.40 -34.92
N GLU A 462 10.76 21.33 -35.22
CA GLU A 462 10.63 22.61 -34.53
C GLU A 462 10.41 22.39 -33.03
N PHE A 463 9.40 21.58 -32.70
CA PHE A 463 9.06 21.24 -31.32
C PHE A 463 10.17 20.48 -30.59
N LEU A 464 10.83 19.53 -31.28
CA LEU A 464 11.91 18.74 -30.71
C LEU A 464 13.09 19.62 -30.27
N HIS A 465 13.63 20.44 -31.19
CA HIS A 465 14.86 21.18 -30.96
C HIS A 465 14.66 22.46 -30.14
N HIS A 466 13.58 23.20 -30.36
CA HIS A 466 13.38 24.50 -29.71
C HIS A 466 12.63 24.43 -28.36
N HIS A 467 11.89 23.35 -28.09
CA HIS A 467 11.04 23.26 -26.90
C HIS A 467 11.20 21.97 -26.09
N TRP A 468 11.28 20.80 -26.73
CA TRP A 468 11.30 19.51 -26.01
C TRP A 468 12.67 19.16 -25.43
N LEU A 469 13.75 19.24 -26.21
CA LEU A 469 15.11 18.96 -25.72
C LEU A 469 15.54 19.92 -24.58
N PRO A 470 15.30 21.25 -24.66
CA PRO A 470 15.55 22.15 -23.53
C PRO A 470 14.78 21.77 -22.26
N TYR A 471 13.50 21.38 -22.40
CA TYR A 471 12.67 20.99 -21.25
C TYR A 471 13.12 19.66 -20.61
N LEU A 472 13.53 18.67 -21.41
CA LEU A 472 14.12 17.42 -20.89
C LEU A 472 15.39 17.72 -20.07
N GLU A 473 16.25 18.61 -20.56
CA GLU A 473 17.46 19.05 -19.85
C GLU A 473 17.14 19.77 -18.52
N ASP A 474 16.09 20.60 -18.46
CA ASP A 474 15.64 21.20 -17.20
C ASP A 474 15.01 20.19 -16.22
N ILE A 475 14.33 19.16 -16.73
CA ILE A 475 13.87 18.03 -15.91
C ILE A 475 15.05 17.21 -15.38
N ARG A 476 16.09 16.96 -16.20
CA ARG A 476 17.32 16.31 -15.75
C ARG A 476 18.00 17.09 -14.63
N LYS A 477 18.18 18.42 -14.79
CA LYS A 477 18.72 19.30 -13.72
C LYS A 477 17.86 19.23 -12.45
N ARG A 478 16.54 19.36 -12.57
CA ARG A 478 15.60 19.37 -11.44
C ARG A 478 15.61 18.05 -10.65
N LEU A 479 15.59 16.92 -11.35
CA LEU A 479 15.62 15.60 -10.71
C LEU A 479 17.01 15.27 -10.14
N ASN A 480 18.09 15.71 -10.77
CA ASN A 480 19.43 15.62 -10.18
C ASN A 480 19.55 16.41 -8.87
N ASN A 481 19.13 17.67 -8.87
CA ASN A 481 19.35 18.56 -7.74
C ASN A 481 18.40 18.30 -6.56
N TYR A 482 17.14 17.91 -6.84
CA TYR A 482 16.09 17.89 -5.83
C TYR A 482 15.37 16.54 -5.65
N CYS A 483 15.60 15.53 -6.50
CA CYS A 483 15.18 14.16 -6.14
C CYS A 483 16.31 13.47 -5.35
N ARG A 484 15.98 12.88 -4.19
CA ARG A 484 16.93 12.18 -3.31
C ARG A 484 16.87 10.66 -3.53
N GLY A 485 15.66 10.12 -3.65
CA GLY A 485 15.41 8.71 -3.97
C GLY A 485 15.27 8.42 -5.47
N THR A 486 14.57 7.34 -5.80
CA THR A 486 14.25 6.97 -7.19
C THR A 486 13.16 7.88 -7.76
N ALA A 487 13.48 8.61 -8.83
CA ALA A 487 12.47 9.22 -9.69
C ALA A 487 11.99 8.23 -10.76
N TYR A 488 10.68 7.99 -10.77
CA TYR A 488 9.96 7.25 -11.82
C TYR A 488 9.44 8.27 -12.83
N VAL A 489 9.64 8.03 -14.12
CA VAL A 489 9.21 8.94 -15.19
C VAL A 489 8.39 8.15 -16.20
N ILE A 490 7.31 8.76 -16.69
CA ILE A 490 6.45 8.22 -17.73
C ILE A 490 6.30 9.31 -18.79
N SER A 491 6.82 9.05 -19.99
CA SER A 491 6.56 9.89 -21.17
C SER A 491 5.59 9.17 -22.08
N GLY A 492 4.70 9.91 -22.73
CA GLY A 492 3.70 9.36 -23.63
C GLY A 492 3.18 10.37 -24.64
N VAL A 493 2.13 9.98 -25.34
CA VAL A 493 1.51 10.80 -26.40
C VAL A 493 -0.01 10.84 -26.29
N THR A 494 -0.63 11.71 -27.10
CA THR A 494 -2.05 11.60 -27.47
C THR A 494 -2.20 11.60 -28.98
N THR A 495 -3.15 10.85 -29.55
CA THR A 495 -3.24 10.57 -30.99
C THR A 495 -4.43 11.27 -31.68
N THR A 496 -4.25 11.75 -32.92
CA THR A 496 -5.33 12.31 -33.76
C THR A 496 -5.84 11.38 -34.87
N GLY A 497 -5.18 10.24 -35.10
CA GLY A 497 -5.42 9.40 -36.29
C GLY A 497 -4.64 9.86 -37.54
N ASN A 498 -3.91 10.97 -37.47
CA ASN A 498 -2.93 11.36 -38.50
C ASN A 498 -1.82 10.30 -38.58
N THR A 499 -1.30 10.06 -39.79
CA THR A 499 -0.20 9.08 -40.01
C THR A 499 0.79 9.58 -41.06
N ILE A 500 2.06 9.19 -40.93
CA ILE A 500 3.01 9.19 -42.04
C ILE A 500 2.54 8.14 -43.05
N ARG A 501 2.55 8.50 -44.34
CA ARG A 501 2.18 7.62 -45.45
C ARG A 501 3.42 7.24 -46.25
N ARG A 502 3.54 5.96 -46.61
CA ARG A 502 4.61 5.41 -47.45
C ARG A 502 3.97 4.61 -48.59
N GLY A 503 4.27 4.95 -49.84
CA GLY A 503 3.61 4.31 -51.00
C GLY A 503 2.08 4.38 -50.93
N ASN A 504 1.52 5.53 -50.52
CA ASN A 504 0.09 5.76 -50.24
C ASN A 504 -0.54 4.95 -49.08
N VAL A 505 0.17 4.02 -48.44
CA VAL A 505 -0.31 3.28 -47.27
C VAL A 505 -0.03 4.07 -45.99
N ASN A 506 -0.99 4.14 -45.08
CA ASN A 506 -0.81 4.71 -43.75
C ASN A 506 0.11 3.79 -42.91
N ARG A 507 1.26 4.30 -42.45
CA ARG A 507 2.30 3.48 -41.79
C ARG A 507 2.40 3.71 -40.29
N VAL A 508 2.71 4.93 -39.87
CA VAL A 508 3.06 5.27 -38.47
C VAL A 508 2.24 6.46 -38.01
N GLY A 509 1.63 6.37 -36.83
CA GLY A 509 0.81 7.40 -36.22
C GLY A 509 1.62 8.63 -35.85
N VAL A 510 1.10 9.81 -36.20
CA VAL A 510 1.63 11.09 -35.74
C VAL A 510 0.88 11.49 -34.46
N PRO A 511 1.57 11.66 -33.33
CA PRO A 511 0.94 12.13 -32.10
C PRO A 511 0.59 13.62 -32.21
N LYS A 512 -0.51 14.03 -31.58
CA LYS A 512 -0.95 15.43 -31.44
C LYS A 512 -0.17 16.17 -30.35
N HIS A 513 0.02 15.51 -29.21
CA HIS A 513 0.82 16.04 -28.10
C HIS A 513 1.83 14.97 -27.69
N LEU A 514 3.03 15.41 -27.29
CA LEU A 514 3.88 14.62 -26.41
C LEU A 514 3.69 15.12 -24.98
N TRP A 515 3.81 14.23 -24.01
CA TRP A 515 3.73 14.55 -22.60
C TRP A 515 4.73 13.74 -21.78
N THR A 516 5.12 14.28 -20.62
CA THR A 516 5.94 13.55 -19.65
C THR A 516 5.58 13.93 -18.23
N ALA A 517 5.60 12.95 -17.33
CA ALA A 517 5.27 13.11 -15.92
C ALA A 517 6.27 12.34 -15.06
N TYR A 518 6.65 12.91 -13.92
CA TYR A 518 7.58 12.27 -12.98
C TYR A 518 6.96 12.10 -11.58
N CYS A 519 7.48 11.11 -10.87
CA CYS A 519 7.15 10.79 -9.49
C CYS A 519 8.45 10.53 -8.71
N CYS A 520 8.78 11.44 -7.81
CA CYS A 520 9.89 11.35 -6.86
C CYS A 520 9.34 11.45 -5.43
N PRO A 521 9.07 10.31 -4.75
CA PRO A 521 8.47 10.31 -3.41
C PRO A 521 9.41 10.78 -2.29
N ASP A 522 10.72 10.74 -2.53
CA ASP A 522 11.78 11.18 -1.62
C ASP A 522 12.58 12.27 -2.31
N PHE A 523 12.23 13.51 -2.01
CA PHE A 523 12.75 14.73 -2.63
C PHE A 523 13.29 15.68 -1.56
N ASP A 524 14.07 16.67 -1.97
CA ASP A 524 14.64 17.65 -1.05
C ASP A 524 13.59 18.67 -0.58
N PRO A 525 13.21 18.69 0.71
CA PRO A 525 12.28 19.67 1.21
C PRO A 525 12.85 21.10 1.18
N SER A 526 14.16 21.30 1.05
CA SER A 526 14.78 22.64 0.96
C SER A 526 14.83 23.20 -0.47
N ALA A 527 14.27 22.50 -1.45
CA ALA A 527 14.13 23.00 -2.83
C ALA A 527 13.49 24.40 -2.87
N PRO A 528 13.95 25.31 -3.77
CA PRO A 528 13.39 26.65 -3.92
C PRO A 528 11.87 26.63 -4.10
N TYR A 529 11.18 27.65 -3.60
CA TYR A 529 9.71 27.72 -3.57
C TYR A 529 9.07 27.41 -4.93
N GLU A 530 9.60 27.98 -6.01
CA GLU A 530 9.15 27.79 -7.40
C GLU A 530 9.32 26.37 -7.98
N LEU A 531 10.08 25.51 -7.29
CA LEU A 531 10.29 24.11 -7.63
C LEU A 531 9.64 23.17 -6.61
N ARG A 532 9.48 23.61 -5.36
CA ARG A 532 8.96 22.82 -4.24
C ARG A 532 7.54 22.29 -4.49
N TYR A 533 6.68 23.09 -5.13
CA TYR A 533 5.32 22.66 -5.50
C TYR A 533 5.28 21.66 -6.67
N LYS A 534 6.40 21.51 -7.40
CA LYS A 534 6.57 20.55 -8.49
C LYS A 534 7.09 19.19 -7.98
N PHE A 535 7.05 18.96 -6.67
CA PHE A 535 7.34 17.69 -6.01
C PHE A 535 6.20 17.31 -5.05
N PRO A 536 5.94 16.00 -4.83
CA PRO A 536 6.68 14.83 -5.30
C PRO A 536 6.43 14.49 -6.78
N THR A 537 5.45 15.10 -7.42
CA THR A 537 5.04 14.75 -8.79
C THR A 537 4.55 15.96 -9.59
N TYR A 538 4.87 15.97 -10.88
CA TYR A 538 4.46 17.02 -11.81
C TYR A 538 4.48 16.48 -13.25
N ALA A 539 3.93 17.23 -14.19
CA ALA A 539 3.85 16.86 -15.60
C ALA A 539 4.07 18.07 -16.53
N ALA A 540 4.31 17.80 -17.80
CA ALA A 540 4.14 18.78 -18.87
C ALA A 540 3.70 18.09 -20.16
N TYR A 541 3.16 18.89 -21.09
CA TYR A 541 2.84 18.48 -22.45
C TYR A 541 3.16 19.62 -23.43
N GLY A 542 3.33 19.29 -24.71
CA GLY A 542 3.44 20.27 -25.79
C GLY A 542 2.76 19.75 -27.06
N LEU A 543 2.26 20.65 -27.90
CA LEU A 543 1.69 20.30 -29.20
C LEU A 543 2.82 19.89 -30.16
N ASN A 544 2.64 18.77 -30.87
CA ASN A 544 3.65 18.18 -31.75
C ASN A 544 3.61 18.81 -33.15
N ASP A 545 3.73 20.13 -33.23
CA ASP A 545 3.48 20.92 -34.43
C ASP A 545 4.60 21.96 -34.65
N VAL A 546 4.44 22.85 -35.62
CA VAL A 546 5.32 23.99 -35.91
C VAL A 546 4.79 25.28 -35.25
N VAL A 547 3.50 25.33 -34.90
CA VAL A 547 2.82 26.48 -34.27
C VAL A 547 2.22 26.05 -32.93
N ASP A 548 2.12 26.97 -31.97
CA ASP A 548 1.55 26.75 -30.62
C ASP A 548 2.14 25.55 -29.85
N ASN A 549 3.38 25.19 -30.16
CA ASN A 549 4.11 24.02 -29.69
C ASN A 549 4.88 24.23 -28.36
N ILE A 550 4.46 25.22 -27.56
CA ILE A 550 5.09 25.55 -26.27
C ILE A 550 4.84 24.43 -25.25
N VAL A 551 5.90 24.02 -24.52
CA VAL A 551 5.77 23.07 -23.42
C VAL A 551 5.04 23.73 -22.23
N THR A 552 3.84 23.25 -21.94
CA THR A 552 3.01 23.67 -20.82
C THR A 552 3.22 22.76 -19.61
N GLU A 553 3.83 23.31 -18.56
CA GLU A 553 3.98 22.64 -17.26
C GLU A 553 2.65 22.63 -16.46
N THR A 554 2.34 21.49 -15.81
CA THR A 554 1.04 21.30 -15.16
C THR A 554 1.01 20.18 -14.11
N SER A 555 -0.09 20.08 -13.35
CA SER A 555 -0.28 19.00 -12.38
C SER A 555 -0.51 17.65 -13.07
N THR A 556 -0.14 16.54 -12.43
CA THR A 556 -0.45 15.19 -12.96
C THR A 556 -1.95 14.94 -13.09
N LYS A 557 -2.80 15.62 -12.31
CA LYS A 557 -4.26 15.56 -12.50
C LYS A 557 -4.74 16.32 -13.73
N SER A 558 -4.15 17.47 -14.04
CA SER A 558 -4.39 18.19 -15.29
C SER A 558 -3.98 17.34 -16.50
N MET A 559 -2.83 16.65 -16.39
CA MET A 559 -2.34 15.73 -17.42
C MET A 559 -3.28 14.53 -17.62
N GLU A 560 -3.76 13.91 -16.53
CA GLU A 560 -4.75 12.83 -16.59
C GLU A 560 -6.08 13.28 -17.22
N MET A 561 -6.53 14.52 -16.99
CA MET A 561 -7.71 15.08 -17.65
C MET A 561 -7.48 15.34 -19.14
N LEU A 562 -6.29 15.78 -19.56
CA LEU A 562 -5.94 15.93 -20.97
C LEU A 562 -5.96 14.57 -21.68
N VAL A 563 -5.30 13.54 -21.14
CA VAL A 563 -5.32 12.19 -21.74
C VAL A 563 -6.75 11.65 -21.84
N LYS A 564 -7.60 11.86 -20.82
CA LYS A 564 -9.04 11.50 -20.84
C LYS A 564 -9.87 12.25 -21.89
N ARG A 565 -9.42 13.41 -22.37
CA ARG A 565 -10.10 14.20 -23.40
C ARG A 565 -9.63 13.83 -24.81
N GLU A 566 -8.35 13.56 -24.99
CA GLU A 566 -7.73 13.30 -26.30
C GLU A 566 -7.65 11.81 -26.68
N MET A 567 -7.93 10.88 -25.76
CA MET A 567 -7.79 9.44 -25.99
C MET A 567 -8.93 8.61 -25.36
N ALA A 568 -9.26 7.48 -25.97
CA ALA A 568 -10.21 6.50 -25.44
C ALA A 568 -9.60 5.67 -24.30
N VAL A 569 -9.60 6.27 -23.10
CA VAL A 569 -9.10 5.67 -21.84
C VAL A 569 -10.22 5.52 -20.81
N ASP A 570 -10.07 4.60 -19.87
CA ASP A 570 -11.09 4.32 -18.86
C ASP A 570 -11.20 5.49 -17.86
N GLN A 571 -12.39 5.71 -17.27
CA GLN A 571 -12.65 6.87 -16.39
C GLN A 571 -11.75 6.92 -15.13
N ASP A 572 -11.22 5.78 -14.69
CA ASP A 572 -10.28 5.71 -13.57
C ASP A 572 -8.80 5.96 -13.96
N PHE A 573 -8.52 6.33 -15.22
CA PHE A 573 -7.16 6.56 -15.72
C PHE A 573 -6.34 7.44 -14.77
N GLN A 574 -5.14 6.95 -14.44
CA GLN A 574 -4.23 7.49 -13.44
C GLN A 574 -2.78 7.16 -13.83
N LEU A 575 -1.89 8.16 -13.80
CA LEU A 575 -0.50 8.00 -14.20
C LEU A 575 0.34 7.26 -13.14
N PHE A 576 0.14 7.58 -11.86
CA PHE A 576 0.89 7.01 -10.73
C PHE A 576 -0.05 6.52 -9.62
N ASP A 577 0.14 5.29 -9.14
CA ASP A 577 -0.60 4.73 -8.00
C ASP A 577 -0.60 5.69 -6.80
N GLY A 578 -1.78 5.96 -6.23
CA GLY A 578 -1.92 6.89 -5.12
C GLY A 578 -1.42 8.32 -5.38
N ASN A 579 -1.38 8.76 -6.65
CA ASN A 579 -0.93 10.10 -7.08
C ASN A 579 0.51 10.45 -6.62
N CYS A 580 1.41 9.46 -6.54
CA CYS A 580 2.78 9.63 -6.03
C CYS A 580 2.88 10.10 -4.55
N VAL A 581 1.79 10.15 -3.77
CA VAL A 581 1.85 10.70 -2.40
C VAL A 581 2.68 9.79 -1.48
N PRO A 582 3.71 10.33 -0.78
CA PRO A 582 4.48 9.59 0.21
C PRO A 582 3.63 9.25 1.44
N GLU A 583 3.82 8.05 2.00
CA GLU A 583 3.01 7.55 3.12
C GLU A 583 3.00 8.50 4.33
N VAL A 584 4.13 9.20 4.55
CA VAL A 584 4.32 10.19 5.63
C VAL A 584 3.31 11.35 5.53
N TYR A 585 3.04 11.87 4.32
CA TYR A 585 2.11 12.99 4.15
C TYR A 585 0.65 12.59 4.38
N LEU A 586 0.27 11.34 4.10
CA LEU A 586 -1.07 10.83 4.38
C LEU A 586 -1.37 10.79 5.89
N SER A 587 -0.37 10.50 6.73
CA SER A 587 -0.50 10.63 8.19
C SER A 587 -0.73 12.08 8.65
N PHE A 588 -0.04 13.06 8.04
CA PHE A 588 -0.21 14.47 8.41
C PHE A 588 -1.55 15.05 7.93
N ILE A 589 -2.02 14.70 6.72
CA ILE A 589 -3.35 15.13 6.24
C ILE A 589 -4.47 14.55 7.12
N ALA A 590 -4.35 13.28 7.53
CA ALA A 590 -5.29 12.62 8.45
C ALA A 590 -5.23 13.15 9.91
N ALA A 591 -4.19 13.92 10.26
CA ALA A 591 -4.09 14.64 11.53
C ALA A 591 -4.62 16.08 11.41
N GLY A 592 -4.30 16.79 10.31
CA GLY A 592 -4.72 18.17 10.08
C GLY A 592 -6.24 18.34 10.03
N THR A 593 -6.97 17.38 9.46
CA THR A 593 -8.44 17.37 9.43
C THR A 593 -9.11 17.15 10.80
N LYS A 594 -8.34 16.94 11.88
CA LYS A 594 -8.86 16.94 13.26
C LYS A 594 -8.68 18.27 14.00
N ASN A 595 -7.88 19.20 13.47
CA ASN A 595 -7.53 20.46 14.13
C ASN A 595 -8.17 21.70 13.49
N SER A 596 -9.00 21.54 12.46
CA SER A 596 -9.79 22.63 11.88
C SER A 596 -10.97 22.99 12.79
N ALA A 597 -10.71 23.80 13.82
CA ALA A 597 -11.76 24.46 14.60
C ALA A 597 -12.60 25.38 13.68
N PRO A 598 -13.92 25.49 13.89
CA PRO A 598 -14.77 26.35 13.07
C PRO A 598 -14.40 27.82 13.27
N VAL A 599 -14.08 28.52 12.19
CA VAL A 599 -13.91 29.98 12.20
C VAL A 599 -15.27 30.60 12.55
N GLN A 600 -15.36 31.22 13.72
CA GLN A 600 -16.53 32.03 14.07
C GLN A 600 -16.59 33.23 13.12
N LYS A 601 -17.68 33.32 12.35
CA LYS A 601 -18.06 34.59 11.73
C LYS A 601 -18.50 35.54 12.85
N HIS A 602 -17.73 36.58 13.08
CA HIS A 602 -18.30 37.78 13.67
C HIS A 602 -19.21 38.49 12.64
N THR A 603 -20.17 39.24 13.17
CA THR A 603 -21.22 39.99 12.46
C THR A 603 -20.67 41.09 11.57
#